data_AF-A0A836BSM1-F1
#
_entry.id   AF-A0A836BSM1-F1
#
_cell.length_a   1.000
_cell.length_b   1.000
_cell.length_c   1.000
_cell.angle_alpha   90.00
_cell.angle_beta   90.00
_cell.angle_gamma   90.00
#
_symmetry.space_group_name_H-M   'P 1'
#
loop_
_entity.id
_entity.type
_entity.pdbx_description
1 polymer ?
#
loop_
_entity_poly.entity_id
_entity_poly.type
_entity_poly.pdbx_seq_one_letter_code
_entity_poly.pdbx_strand_id
1 'polypeptide(L)'
;MELFVSGRLCLFGEHTDWAGEHKGCGSDDVIEGRTIVVGTQEGIAATARRLADKVLRISTATPGGSKSDPEDLPLEPAALLEVARAGGFLSYVAGTAYRILVAHQIDGGLELINHTTTLPMSKGLSSSAAICVMVARAFNRVFDLKLTTRGEMEFAYMGEIATPSKCGRMDQACAYGSIPVLMTFDGDILTVDRLALAAPLHLVLVDLKAAKDTTTILRALQQAYPKAETELHSGLHRLLGPENHRVTAAALEAMQRGDAEGLGRLMVEAQELFDSLAGPLCPEQLTAPVLHKVLSYPAIQDLIWGCKGVGSQGDGTAQLLCKGPEEQAQVCEVLTSELGMDCMPLTVKPTAGGA
;
A
#
# COMPACT_ATOMS: atom_id res chain seq x y z
N MET A 1 -16.76 -0.58 19.91
CA MET A 1 -15.33 -0.23 20.04
C MET A 1 -14.93 0.55 18.82
N GLU A 2 -14.13 1.59 19.00
CA GLU A 2 -13.63 2.43 17.90
C GLU A 2 -12.39 1.81 17.27
N LEU A 3 -12.34 1.79 15.95
CA LEU A 3 -11.28 1.21 15.15
C LEU A 3 -10.85 2.21 14.07
N PHE A 4 -9.56 2.19 13.76
CA PHE A 4 -8.99 2.93 12.65
C PHE A 4 -8.02 2.05 11.88
N VAL A 5 -8.07 2.14 10.55
CA VAL A 5 -7.09 1.54 9.64
C VAL A 5 -6.71 2.61 8.63
N SER A 6 -5.42 2.92 8.54
CA SER A 6 -4.90 3.89 7.57
C SER A 6 -4.88 3.31 6.16
N GLY A 7 -4.66 4.15 5.16
CA GLY A 7 -4.05 3.69 3.90
C GLY A 7 -2.57 3.39 4.09
N ARG A 8 -1.88 3.15 2.97
CA ARG A 8 -0.42 2.92 2.95
C ARG A 8 0.26 3.60 1.78
N LEU A 9 1.47 4.07 2.01
CA LEU A 9 2.39 4.57 0.99
C LEU A 9 3.66 3.71 1.01
N CYS A 10 4.04 3.20 -0.15
CA CYS A 10 5.36 2.61 -0.34
C CYS A 10 6.39 3.75 -0.52
N LEU A 11 7.35 3.85 0.39
CA LEU A 11 8.47 4.78 0.24
C LEU A 11 9.50 4.21 -0.74
N PHE A 12 9.80 2.92 -0.61
CA PHE A 12 10.79 2.22 -1.43
C PHE A 12 10.41 0.76 -1.64
N GLY A 13 10.75 0.22 -2.81
CA GLY A 13 10.69 -1.20 -3.10
C GLY A 13 9.40 -1.67 -3.76
N GLU A 14 8.72 -0.80 -4.50
CA GLU A 14 7.58 -1.20 -5.31
C GLU A 14 7.88 -2.46 -6.14
N HIS A 15 6.87 -3.31 -6.32
CA HIS A 15 6.91 -4.55 -7.08
C HIS A 15 7.74 -5.69 -6.47
N THR A 16 8.54 -5.43 -5.44
CA THR A 16 9.35 -6.49 -4.82
C THR A 16 8.54 -7.49 -4.01
N ASP A 17 7.30 -7.14 -3.68
CA ASP A 17 6.37 -8.02 -2.95
C ASP A 17 6.00 -9.27 -3.74
N TRP A 18 5.66 -9.14 -5.03
CA TRP A 18 5.41 -10.30 -5.89
C TRP A 18 6.70 -10.86 -6.51
N ALA A 19 7.73 -10.03 -6.72
CA ALA A 19 9.00 -10.53 -7.27
C ALA A 19 9.70 -11.49 -6.30
N GLY A 20 9.71 -11.15 -5.01
CA GLY A 20 10.30 -11.98 -3.95
C GLY A 20 9.60 -13.32 -3.75
N GLU A 21 8.32 -13.44 -4.12
CA GLU A 21 7.57 -14.70 -4.08
C GLU A 21 8.12 -15.75 -5.07
N HIS A 22 8.86 -15.32 -6.10
CA HIS A 22 9.49 -16.23 -7.07
C HIS A 22 10.84 -16.80 -6.60
N LYS A 23 11.36 -16.39 -5.43
CA LYS A 23 12.59 -16.97 -4.87
C LYS A 23 12.40 -18.46 -4.64
N GLY A 24 13.33 -19.26 -5.16
CA GLY A 24 13.24 -20.72 -5.12
C GLY A 24 12.34 -21.34 -6.22
N CYS A 25 11.74 -20.55 -7.11
CA CYS A 25 10.96 -21.03 -8.26
C CYS A 25 11.81 -21.30 -9.52
N GLY A 26 13.02 -21.85 -9.33
CA GLY A 26 13.85 -22.38 -10.42
C GLY A 26 14.80 -21.39 -11.11
N SER A 27 14.91 -20.15 -10.63
CA SER A 27 16.04 -19.25 -10.91
C SER A 27 16.81 -19.01 -9.61
N ASP A 28 18.13 -19.19 -9.65
CA ASP A 28 19.01 -18.94 -8.50
C ASP A 28 19.31 -17.44 -8.30
N ASP A 29 18.95 -16.60 -9.28
CA ASP A 29 19.24 -15.16 -9.29
C ASP A 29 18.15 -14.32 -8.62
N VAL A 30 16.96 -14.90 -8.39
CA VAL A 30 15.86 -14.23 -7.69
C VAL A 30 16.10 -14.29 -6.19
N ILE A 31 16.34 -13.12 -5.59
CA ILE A 31 16.50 -12.95 -4.14
C ILE A 31 15.21 -12.43 -3.49
N GLU A 32 15.19 -12.35 -2.16
CA GLU A 32 14.04 -11.83 -1.42
C GLU A 32 13.73 -10.36 -1.79
N GLY A 33 12.46 -9.98 -1.80
CA GLY A 33 12.04 -8.59 -2.02
C GLY A 33 12.00 -7.79 -0.72
N ARG A 34 12.24 -6.47 -0.77
CA ARG A 34 12.11 -5.57 0.38
C ARG A 34 11.31 -4.32 0.07
N THR A 35 10.29 -4.03 0.89
CA THR A 35 9.54 -2.76 0.83
C THR A 35 9.66 -1.98 2.14
N ILE A 36 9.75 -0.66 2.03
CA ILE A 36 9.58 0.25 3.17
C ILE A 36 8.22 0.93 2.99
N VAL A 37 7.32 0.71 3.94
CA VAL A 37 5.93 1.18 3.88
C VAL A 37 5.59 2.02 5.10
N VAL A 38 4.81 3.07 4.90
CA VAL A 38 4.26 3.91 5.96
C VAL A 38 2.74 3.99 5.85
N GLY A 39 2.03 4.02 6.97
CA GLY A 39 0.61 4.32 6.95
C GLY A 39 0.32 5.79 6.73
N THR A 40 -0.77 6.09 6.05
CA THR A 40 -1.26 7.46 5.86
C THR A 40 -2.00 7.97 7.09
N GLN A 41 -2.23 9.28 7.19
CA GLN A 41 -3.16 9.82 8.20
C GLN A 41 -4.63 9.67 7.77
N GLU A 42 -4.86 9.51 6.47
CA GLU A 42 -6.14 9.14 5.88
C GLU A 42 -6.43 7.67 6.13
N GLY A 43 -7.68 7.31 6.36
CA GLY A 43 -8.06 5.94 6.70
C GLY A 43 -9.55 5.67 6.64
N ILE A 44 -9.90 4.54 7.21
CA ILE A 44 -11.27 4.12 7.51
C ILE A 44 -11.40 4.16 9.03
N ALA A 45 -12.38 4.92 9.53
CA ALA A 45 -12.78 4.92 10.92
C ALA A 45 -14.12 4.19 11.06
N ALA A 46 -14.16 3.23 11.97
CA ALA A 46 -15.32 2.39 12.16
C ALA A 46 -15.58 2.04 13.62
N THR A 47 -16.85 1.84 13.94
CA THR A 47 -17.27 1.24 15.20
C THR A 47 -17.61 -0.22 14.97
N ALA A 48 -17.03 -1.12 15.77
CA ALA A 48 -17.38 -2.53 15.79
C ALA A 48 -18.13 -2.90 17.08
N ARG A 49 -19.16 -3.74 16.99
CA ARG A 49 -19.83 -4.32 18.17
C ARG A 49 -20.32 -5.74 17.90
N ARG A 50 -20.43 -6.51 18.97
CA ARG A 50 -20.99 -7.87 18.92
C ARG A 50 -22.49 -7.82 18.70
N LEU A 51 -23.00 -8.76 17.90
CA LEU A 51 -24.41 -9.06 17.73
C LEU A 51 -24.72 -10.45 18.30
N ALA A 52 -25.96 -10.65 18.74
CA ALA A 52 -26.44 -11.98 19.15
C ALA A 52 -26.70 -12.86 17.92
N ASP A 53 -27.27 -12.29 16.87
CA ASP A 53 -27.56 -12.98 15.61
C ASP A 53 -26.26 -13.30 14.86
N LYS A 54 -26.19 -14.47 14.21
CA LYS A 54 -25.03 -14.90 13.41
C LYS A 54 -25.00 -14.21 12.04
N VAL A 55 -24.83 -12.90 12.05
CA VAL A 55 -24.69 -12.07 10.84
C VAL A 55 -23.50 -11.11 10.96
N LEU A 56 -22.92 -10.76 9.82
CA LEU A 56 -22.02 -9.63 9.65
C LEU A 56 -22.83 -8.50 9.05
N ARG A 57 -23.21 -7.54 9.90
CA ARG A 57 -23.91 -6.33 9.48
C ARG A 57 -22.89 -5.24 9.17
N ILE A 58 -22.88 -4.72 7.96
CA ILE A 58 -21.95 -3.67 7.55
C ILE A 58 -22.68 -2.45 7.02
N SER A 59 -22.21 -1.26 7.40
CA SER A 59 -22.58 0.00 6.75
C SER A 59 -21.32 0.79 6.45
N THR A 60 -21.36 1.58 5.38
CA THR A 60 -20.18 2.29 4.86
C THR A 60 -20.44 3.76 4.66
N ALA A 61 -19.39 4.56 4.82
CA ALA A 61 -19.36 5.97 4.47
C ALA A 61 -18.36 6.19 3.34
N THR A 62 -18.77 6.89 2.28
CA THR A 62 -17.85 7.33 1.23
C THR A 62 -17.01 8.53 1.69
N PRO A 63 -15.92 8.87 0.99
CA PRO A 63 -15.14 10.09 1.28
C PRO A 63 -15.96 11.39 1.25
N GLY A 64 -17.07 11.41 0.48
CA GLY A 64 -18.01 12.53 0.44
C GLY A 64 -19.05 12.54 1.57
N GLY A 65 -18.95 11.61 2.53
CA GLY A 65 -19.86 11.51 3.67
C GLY A 65 -21.19 10.81 3.40
N SER A 66 -21.43 10.33 2.17
CA SER A 66 -22.63 9.54 1.87
C SER A 66 -22.57 8.19 2.57
N LYS A 67 -23.65 7.82 3.26
CA LYS A 67 -23.73 6.54 3.97
C LYS A 67 -24.57 5.53 3.20
N SER A 68 -24.15 4.27 3.21
CA SER A 68 -24.98 3.15 2.75
C SER A 68 -25.95 2.74 3.85
N ASP A 69 -27.07 2.14 3.45
CA ASP A 69 -27.89 1.38 4.38
C ASP A 69 -27.10 0.18 4.93
N PRO A 70 -27.41 -0.31 6.14
CA PRO A 70 -26.81 -1.52 6.66
C PRO A 70 -27.18 -2.75 5.82
N GLU A 71 -26.19 -3.55 5.49
CA GLU A 71 -26.34 -4.81 4.76
C GLU A 71 -25.93 -5.97 5.66
N ASP A 72 -26.75 -7.03 5.68
CA ASP A 72 -26.50 -8.23 6.47
C ASP A 72 -25.96 -9.34 5.59
N LEU A 73 -24.78 -9.84 5.94
CA LEU A 73 -24.20 -11.06 5.39
C LEU A 73 -24.37 -12.19 6.41
N PRO A 74 -24.95 -13.34 6.05
CA PRO A 74 -24.96 -14.51 6.92
C PRO A 74 -23.53 -14.90 7.31
N LEU A 75 -23.27 -15.13 8.60
CA LEU A 75 -21.98 -15.66 9.06
C LEU A 75 -21.93 -17.18 8.85
N GLU A 76 -22.00 -17.57 7.59
CA GLU A 76 -21.95 -18.95 7.10
C GLU A 76 -20.88 -19.05 6.00
N PRO A 77 -19.92 -19.99 6.10
CA PRO A 77 -18.78 -20.03 5.18
C PRO A 77 -19.14 -20.09 3.69
N ALA A 78 -20.15 -20.85 3.28
CA ALA A 78 -20.53 -20.96 1.88
C ALA A 78 -21.12 -19.65 1.35
N ALA A 79 -22.03 -19.02 2.10
CA ALA A 79 -22.62 -17.73 1.76
C ALA A 79 -21.56 -16.62 1.63
N LEU A 80 -20.61 -16.53 2.58
CA LEU A 80 -19.55 -15.53 2.52
C LEU A 80 -18.60 -15.76 1.32
N LEU A 81 -18.28 -17.01 1.01
CA LEU A 81 -17.43 -17.34 -0.13
C LEU A 81 -18.10 -17.02 -1.47
N GLU A 82 -19.41 -17.18 -1.58
CA GLU A 82 -20.19 -16.77 -2.76
C GLU A 82 -20.08 -15.26 -2.99
N VAL A 83 -20.32 -14.46 -1.95
CA VAL A 83 -20.19 -12.99 -2.00
C VAL A 83 -18.75 -12.57 -2.32
N ALA A 84 -17.75 -13.23 -1.72
CA ALA A 84 -16.34 -12.98 -2.00
C ALA A 84 -16.00 -13.15 -3.48
N ARG A 85 -16.54 -14.20 -4.12
CA ARG A 85 -16.28 -14.51 -5.54
C ARG A 85 -17.03 -13.62 -6.52
N ALA A 86 -18.16 -13.03 -6.10
CA ALA A 86 -18.97 -12.15 -6.95
C ALA A 86 -18.25 -10.82 -7.31
N GLY A 87 -17.28 -10.39 -6.49
CA GLY A 87 -16.59 -9.12 -6.66
C GLY A 87 -17.38 -7.92 -6.10
N GLY A 88 -16.89 -6.71 -6.35
CA GLY A 88 -17.45 -5.48 -5.78
C GLY A 88 -16.82 -5.10 -4.43
N PHE A 89 -17.49 -4.25 -3.65
CA PHE A 89 -16.96 -3.80 -2.36
C PHE A 89 -17.15 -4.86 -1.26
N LEU A 90 -18.34 -5.47 -1.19
CA LEU A 90 -18.66 -6.45 -0.15
C LEU A 90 -17.85 -7.74 -0.27
N SER A 91 -17.26 -8.03 -1.44
CA SER A 91 -16.41 -9.21 -1.61
C SER A 91 -15.20 -9.19 -0.69
N TYR A 92 -14.56 -8.03 -0.48
CA TYR A 92 -13.41 -7.88 0.43
C TYR A 92 -13.80 -8.18 1.88
N VAL A 93 -14.98 -7.70 2.27
CA VAL A 93 -15.56 -7.88 3.61
C VAL A 93 -15.90 -9.34 3.83
N ALA A 94 -16.63 -9.94 2.89
CA ALA A 94 -17.06 -11.33 2.95
C ALA A 94 -15.87 -12.30 2.87
N GLY A 95 -14.89 -12.04 2.00
CA GLY A 95 -13.69 -12.84 1.85
C GLY A 95 -12.87 -12.88 3.14
N THR A 96 -12.66 -11.73 3.79
CA THR A 96 -11.94 -11.68 5.07
C THR A 96 -12.71 -12.38 6.18
N ALA A 97 -14.02 -12.12 6.30
CA ALA A 97 -14.87 -12.78 7.28
C ALA A 97 -14.88 -14.31 7.08
N TYR A 98 -14.98 -14.78 5.83
CA TYR A 98 -14.91 -16.20 5.48
C TYR A 98 -13.64 -16.85 6.01
N ARG A 99 -12.46 -16.24 5.77
CA ARG A 99 -11.18 -16.78 6.25
C ARG A 99 -11.13 -16.88 7.76
N ILE A 100 -11.66 -15.89 8.46
CA ILE A 100 -11.73 -15.89 9.94
C ILE A 100 -12.67 -17.00 10.43
N LEU A 101 -13.84 -17.16 9.83
CA LEU A 101 -14.82 -18.17 10.23
C LEU A 101 -14.32 -19.60 10.01
N VAL A 102 -13.50 -19.83 8.98
CA VAL A 102 -12.89 -21.15 8.74
C VAL A 102 -11.79 -21.44 9.77
N ALA A 103 -11.08 -20.42 10.25
CA ALA A 103 -9.97 -20.58 11.19
C ALA A 103 -10.39 -20.51 12.68
N HIS A 104 -11.51 -19.86 12.98
CA HIS A 104 -11.94 -19.57 14.35
C HIS A 104 -13.43 -19.86 14.55
N GLN A 105 -13.77 -20.37 15.73
CA GLN A 105 -15.17 -20.48 16.15
C GLN A 105 -15.68 -19.11 16.59
N ILE A 106 -16.71 -18.61 15.89
CA ILE A 106 -17.34 -17.32 16.18
C ILE A 106 -18.76 -17.57 16.73
N ASP A 107 -18.99 -17.09 17.96
CA ASP A 107 -20.28 -17.16 18.64
C ASP A 107 -21.04 -15.83 18.53
N GLY A 108 -22.11 -15.81 17.73
CA GLY A 108 -22.90 -14.62 17.43
C GLY A 108 -22.42 -13.92 16.16
N GLY A 109 -22.61 -12.62 16.10
CA GLY A 109 -22.32 -11.80 14.92
C GLY A 109 -21.54 -10.54 15.21
N LEU A 110 -21.27 -9.79 14.15
CA LEU A 110 -20.50 -8.57 14.17
C LEU A 110 -21.28 -7.49 13.44
N GLU A 111 -21.42 -6.33 14.05
CA GLU A 111 -21.75 -5.12 13.31
C GLU A 111 -20.51 -4.27 13.15
N LEU A 112 -20.25 -3.84 11.91
CA LEU A 112 -19.18 -2.95 11.53
C LEU A 112 -19.77 -1.70 10.86
N ILE A 113 -19.70 -0.57 11.55
CA ILE A 113 -20.18 0.72 11.07
C ILE A 113 -18.96 1.53 10.64
N ASN A 114 -18.62 1.54 9.35
CA ASN A 114 -17.70 2.54 8.81
C ASN A 114 -18.44 3.87 8.73
N HIS A 115 -18.15 4.76 9.69
CA HIS A 115 -18.80 6.06 9.78
C HIS A 115 -18.01 7.18 9.09
N THR A 116 -16.73 6.96 8.80
CA THR A 116 -15.87 7.97 8.15
C THR A 116 -14.78 7.30 7.33
N THR A 117 -14.74 7.62 6.04
CA THR A 117 -13.62 7.27 5.15
C THR A 117 -12.96 8.56 4.70
N THR A 118 -11.66 8.71 4.92
CA THR A 118 -10.87 9.83 4.39
C THR A 118 -9.91 9.38 3.29
N LEU A 119 -9.77 8.06 3.07
CA LEU A 119 -8.98 7.54 1.96
C LEU A 119 -9.62 7.84 0.60
N PRO A 120 -8.88 8.45 -0.34
CA PRO A 120 -9.36 8.61 -1.69
C PRO A 120 -9.40 7.25 -2.39
N MET A 121 -10.50 7.00 -3.10
CA MET A 121 -10.70 5.74 -3.83
C MET A 121 -9.82 5.70 -5.09
N SER A 122 -9.24 4.54 -5.37
CA SER A 122 -8.49 4.26 -6.62
C SER A 122 -7.25 5.13 -6.86
N LYS A 123 -6.61 5.64 -5.79
CA LYS A 123 -5.38 6.46 -5.85
C LYS A 123 -4.10 5.75 -5.39
N GLY A 124 -4.09 4.42 -5.41
CA GLY A 124 -2.90 3.64 -5.01
C GLY A 124 -2.59 3.61 -3.52
N LEU A 125 -3.55 3.99 -2.66
CA LEU A 125 -3.45 4.03 -1.20
C LEU A 125 -4.05 2.81 -0.47
N SER A 126 -4.28 1.72 -1.21
CA SER A 126 -4.70 0.42 -0.66
C SER A 126 -6.04 0.42 0.09
N SER A 127 -7.06 1.05 -0.49
CA SER A 127 -8.41 1.08 0.10
C SER A 127 -9.04 -0.31 0.26
N SER A 128 -8.76 -1.26 -0.65
CA SER A 128 -9.23 -2.66 -0.52
C SER A 128 -8.57 -3.38 0.65
N ALA A 129 -7.24 -3.31 0.77
CA ALA A 129 -6.54 -3.91 1.89
C ALA A 129 -6.92 -3.26 3.23
N ALA A 130 -7.16 -1.94 3.25
CA ALA A 130 -7.59 -1.24 4.45
C ALA A 130 -8.95 -1.76 4.97
N ILE A 131 -9.92 -2.04 4.08
CA ILE A 131 -11.20 -2.63 4.52
C ILE A 131 -11.03 -4.10 4.96
N CYS A 132 -10.20 -4.89 4.28
CA CYS A 132 -9.89 -6.25 4.72
C CYS A 132 -9.27 -6.25 6.13
N VAL A 133 -8.26 -5.40 6.37
CA VAL A 133 -7.64 -5.23 7.69
C VAL A 133 -8.65 -4.73 8.72
N MET A 134 -9.56 -3.82 8.35
CA MET A 134 -10.62 -3.33 9.25
C MET A 134 -11.52 -4.48 9.72
N VAL A 135 -11.94 -5.35 8.80
CA VAL A 135 -12.76 -6.53 9.13
C VAL A 135 -11.98 -7.48 10.04
N ALA A 136 -10.74 -7.83 9.67
CA ALA A 136 -9.91 -8.72 10.49
C ALA A 136 -9.69 -8.18 11.91
N ARG A 137 -9.40 -6.88 12.01
CA ARG A 137 -9.24 -6.17 13.29
C ARG A 137 -10.53 -6.13 14.09
N ALA A 138 -11.67 -5.90 13.45
CA ALA A 138 -12.97 -5.88 14.12
C ALA A 138 -13.29 -7.25 14.75
N PHE A 139 -13.12 -8.35 14.00
CA PHE A 139 -13.26 -9.69 14.53
C PHE A 139 -12.27 -9.98 15.66
N ASN A 140 -10.98 -9.65 15.45
CA ASN A 140 -9.94 -9.88 16.44
C ASN A 140 -10.27 -9.21 17.78
N ARG A 141 -10.73 -7.96 17.74
CA ARG A 141 -11.01 -7.18 18.94
C ARG A 141 -12.34 -7.53 19.58
N VAL A 142 -13.41 -7.75 18.81
CA VAL A 142 -14.75 -8.05 19.35
C VAL A 142 -14.83 -9.45 19.94
N PHE A 143 -14.14 -10.42 19.33
CA PHE A 143 -14.15 -11.83 19.77
C PHE A 143 -12.87 -12.24 20.50
N ASP A 144 -11.95 -11.31 20.73
CA ASP A 144 -10.70 -11.54 21.47
C ASP A 144 -9.88 -12.72 20.92
N LEU A 145 -9.73 -12.78 19.59
CA LEU A 145 -9.10 -13.91 18.88
C LEU A 145 -7.59 -14.05 19.15
N LYS A 146 -6.99 -13.10 19.88
CA LYS A 146 -5.56 -13.04 20.21
C LYS A 146 -4.65 -12.97 18.97
N LEU A 147 -5.14 -12.45 17.85
CA LEU A 147 -4.31 -12.24 16.67
C LEU A 147 -3.32 -11.10 16.90
N THR A 148 -2.09 -11.31 16.48
CA THR A 148 -1.10 -10.23 16.35
C THR A 148 -1.46 -9.32 15.16
N THR A 149 -0.84 -8.14 15.05
CA THR A 149 -1.01 -7.27 13.86
C THR A 149 -0.66 -8.01 12.56
N ARG A 150 0.37 -8.85 12.59
CA ARG A 150 0.71 -9.73 11.47
C ARG A 150 -0.40 -10.75 11.19
N GLY A 151 -1.04 -11.30 12.22
CA GLY A 151 -2.20 -12.19 12.06
C GLY A 151 -3.38 -11.48 11.39
N GLU A 152 -3.68 -10.24 11.79
CA GLU A 152 -4.70 -9.40 11.13
C GLU A 152 -4.35 -9.20 9.63
N MET A 153 -3.09 -8.90 9.34
CA MET A 153 -2.55 -8.72 7.99
C MET A 153 -2.71 -9.98 7.14
N GLU A 154 -2.42 -11.16 7.70
CA GLU A 154 -2.54 -12.45 7.02
C GLU A 154 -4.01 -12.77 6.66
N PHE A 155 -4.93 -12.60 7.61
CA PHE A 155 -6.36 -12.80 7.32
C PHE A 155 -6.90 -11.83 6.28
N ALA A 156 -6.44 -10.57 6.32
CA ALA A 156 -6.79 -9.57 5.33
C ALA A 156 -6.31 -9.97 3.93
N TYR A 157 -5.04 -10.41 3.80
CA TYR A 157 -4.48 -10.86 2.52
C TYR A 157 -5.21 -12.10 2.00
N MET A 158 -5.39 -13.13 2.84
CA MET A 158 -6.13 -14.33 2.48
C MET A 158 -7.58 -14.03 2.08
N GLY A 159 -8.21 -13.04 2.71
CA GLY A 159 -9.55 -12.59 2.39
C GLY A 159 -9.60 -11.89 1.04
N GLU A 160 -8.61 -11.05 0.74
CA GLU A 160 -8.51 -10.31 -0.51
C GLU A 160 -8.27 -11.23 -1.72
N ILE A 161 -7.39 -12.23 -1.61
CA ILE A 161 -7.15 -13.23 -2.68
C ILE A 161 -8.30 -14.23 -2.87
N ALA A 162 -9.28 -14.26 -1.94
CA ALA A 162 -10.52 -15.01 -2.13
C ALA A 162 -11.51 -14.29 -3.07
N THR A 163 -11.22 -13.03 -3.41
CA THR A 163 -11.98 -12.22 -4.37
C THR A 163 -11.34 -12.28 -5.77
N PRO A 164 -11.98 -11.71 -6.81
CA PRO A 164 -11.34 -11.55 -8.13
C PRO A 164 -10.11 -10.62 -8.16
N SER A 165 -9.79 -9.94 -7.06
CA SER A 165 -8.61 -9.06 -6.95
C SER A 165 -7.29 -9.85 -7.02
N LYS A 166 -6.29 -9.27 -7.69
CA LYS A 166 -4.92 -9.81 -7.80
C LYS A 166 -3.91 -8.92 -7.09
N CYS A 167 -4.24 -8.43 -5.90
CA CYS A 167 -3.33 -7.59 -5.12
C CYS A 167 -2.17 -8.40 -4.54
N GLY A 168 -1.01 -7.76 -4.45
CA GLY A 168 0.15 -8.29 -3.75
C GLY A 168 0.03 -8.18 -2.23
N ARG A 169 1.06 -8.67 -1.52
CA ARG A 169 1.09 -8.78 -0.05
C ARG A 169 1.53 -7.48 0.66
N MET A 170 2.00 -6.48 -0.08
CA MET A 170 2.46 -5.21 0.50
C MET A 170 1.31 -4.40 1.11
N ASP A 171 0.12 -4.46 0.52
CA ASP A 171 -0.96 -3.51 0.78
C ASP A 171 -1.57 -3.66 2.18
N GLN A 172 -1.48 -4.85 2.77
CA GLN A 172 -2.00 -5.11 4.11
C GLN A 172 -1.10 -4.51 5.21
N ALA A 173 0.05 -3.91 4.86
CA ALA A 173 0.87 -3.10 5.77
C ALA A 173 0.10 -1.96 6.46
N CYS A 174 -1.05 -1.54 5.90
CA CYS A 174 -2.00 -0.64 6.56
C CYS A 174 -2.41 -1.10 7.98
N ALA A 175 -2.25 -2.38 8.31
CA ALA A 175 -2.42 -2.91 9.65
C ALA A 175 -1.49 -2.26 10.70
N TYR A 176 -0.32 -1.76 10.31
CA TYR A 176 0.63 -1.13 11.23
C TYR A 176 0.34 0.35 11.52
N GLY A 177 -0.66 0.94 10.86
CA GLY A 177 -1.01 2.34 11.05
C GLY A 177 0.17 3.25 10.70
N SER A 178 0.37 4.33 11.47
CA SER A 178 1.40 5.33 11.20
C SER A 178 2.84 4.88 11.44
N ILE A 179 3.07 3.62 11.87
CA ILE A 179 4.41 3.10 12.14
C ILE A 179 5.05 2.67 10.81
N PRO A 180 6.21 3.23 10.41
CA PRO A 180 6.95 2.74 9.26
C PRO A 180 7.41 1.29 9.47
N VAL A 181 7.32 0.48 8.43
CA VAL A 181 7.73 -0.93 8.47
C VAL A 181 8.61 -1.30 7.27
N LEU A 182 9.57 -2.18 7.50
CA LEU A 182 10.26 -2.95 6.47
C LEU A 182 9.53 -4.28 6.32
N MET A 183 9.10 -4.61 5.11
CA MET A 183 8.58 -5.94 4.78
C MET A 183 9.58 -6.67 3.92
N THR A 184 9.89 -7.92 4.27
CA THR A 184 10.75 -8.79 3.45
C THR A 184 9.94 -9.99 2.95
N PHE A 185 9.99 -10.22 1.64
CA PHE A 185 9.27 -11.27 0.92
C PHE A 185 10.28 -12.32 0.44
N ASP A 186 10.40 -13.41 1.20
CA ASP A 186 11.33 -14.51 0.94
C ASP A 186 10.55 -15.76 0.54
N GLY A 187 10.19 -15.85 -0.75
CA GLY A 187 9.28 -16.88 -1.25
C GLY A 187 7.90 -16.75 -0.59
N ASP A 188 7.45 -17.79 0.11
CA ASP A 188 6.19 -17.79 0.84
C ASP A 188 6.29 -17.11 2.22
N ILE A 189 7.50 -16.85 2.70
CA ILE A 189 7.77 -16.26 4.02
C ILE A 189 7.75 -14.74 3.92
N LEU A 190 6.79 -14.13 4.60
CA LEU A 190 6.75 -12.70 4.85
C LEU A 190 7.31 -12.39 6.24
N THR A 191 8.18 -11.40 6.38
CA THR A 191 8.57 -10.81 7.68
C THR A 191 8.31 -9.30 7.68
N VAL A 192 8.04 -8.74 8.86
CA VAL A 192 7.71 -7.32 9.02
C VAL A 192 8.42 -6.77 10.26
N ASP A 193 9.32 -5.83 10.04
CA ASP A 193 10.08 -5.15 11.09
C ASP A 193 9.61 -3.70 11.24
N ARG A 194 9.34 -3.27 12.46
CA ARG A 194 9.00 -1.86 12.75
C ARG A 194 10.25 -1.02 12.68
N LEU A 195 10.15 0.15 12.06
CA LEU A 195 11.29 1.03 11.84
C LEU A 195 11.28 2.23 12.77
N ALA A 196 12.48 2.61 13.20
CA ALA A 196 12.73 3.88 13.84
C ALA A 196 12.79 5.00 12.78
N LEU A 197 12.11 6.11 13.06
CA LEU A 197 12.14 7.31 12.24
C LEU A 197 12.49 8.48 13.16
N ALA A 198 13.69 9.03 13.01
CA ALA A 198 14.22 10.04 13.94
C ALA A 198 13.68 11.45 13.68
N ALA A 199 13.29 11.75 12.44
CA ALA A 199 12.78 13.07 12.03
C ALA A 199 11.48 12.92 11.21
N PRO A 200 10.57 13.90 11.24
CA PRO A 200 9.33 13.83 10.47
C PRO A 200 9.61 13.78 8.97
N LEU A 201 8.74 13.09 8.22
CA LEU A 201 8.74 13.15 6.75
C LEU A 201 7.51 13.93 6.29
N HIS A 202 7.74 15.00 5.53
CA HIS A 202 6.70 15.82 4.93
C HIS A 202 6.55 15.42 3.46
N LEU A 203 5.54 14.62 3.15
CA LEU A 203 5.33 14.04 1.82
C LEU A 203 4.14 14.71 1.13
N VAL A 204 4.16 14.81 -0.19
CA VAL A 204 2.97 15.13 -0.99
C VAL A 204 2.73 13.98 -1.95
N LEU A 205 1.54 13.38 -1.89
CA LEU A 205 1.07 12.50 -2.95
C LEU A 205 0.33 13.33 -3.98
N VAL A 206 0.65 13.15 -5.25
CA VAL A 206 0.09 13.93 -6.36
C VAL A 206 -0.63 12.98 -7.31
N ASP A 207 -1.94 13.17 -7.43
CA ASP A 207 -2.73 12.55 -8.48
C ASP A 207 -2.47 13.30 -9.79
N LEU A 208 -1.78 12.62 -10.72
CA LEU A 208 -1.31 13.23 -11.96
C LEU A 208 -2.46 13.53 -12.94
N LYS A 209 -3.68 13.08 -12.64
CA LYS A 209 -4.89 13.22 -13.48
C LYS A 209 -4.70 12.74 -14.91
N ALA A 210 -3.82 11.76 -15.09
CA ALA A 210 -3.49 11.17 -16.37
C ALA A 210 -3.86 9.68 -16.39
N ALA A 211 -3.92 9.12 -17.61
CA ALA A 211 -4.35 7.75 -17.81
C ALA A 211 -3.20 6.78 -17.57
N LYS A 212 -3.51 5.66 -16.93
CA LYS A 212 -2.58 4.55 -16.72
C LYS A 212 -3.34 3.22 -16.66
N ASP A 213 -2.79 2.20 -17.29
CA ASP A 213 -3.24 0.82 -17.16
C ASP A 213 -2.27 -0.01 -16.30
N THR A 214 -2.60 -0.12 -15.02
CA THR A 214 -1.88 -0.93 -14.04
C THR A 214 -1.81 -2.41 -14.45
N THR A 215 -2.85 -2.95 -15.10
CA THR A 215 -2.89 -4.36 -15.49
C THR A 215 -1.86 -4.64 -16.59
N THR A 216 -1.75 -3.73 -17.56
CA THR A 216 -0.77 -3.84 -18.63
C THR A 216 0.66 -3.73 -18.10
N ILE A 217 0.93 -2.77 -17.19
CA ILE A 217 2.23 -2.65 -16.53
C ILE A 217 2.60 -3.93 -15.78
N LEU A 218 1.73 -4.42 -14.89
CA LEU A 218 2.02 -5.61 -14.09
C LEU A 218 2.23 -6.84 -14.96
N ARG A 219 1.43 -7.01 -16.02
CA ARG A 219 1.61 -8.11 -16.98
C ARG A 219 3.00 -8.06 -17.64
N ALA A 220 3.43 -6.88 -18.10
CA ALA A 220 4.72 -6.72 -18.75
C ALA A 220 5.89 -6.98 -17.80
N LEU A 221 5.84 -6.46 -16.57
CA LEU A 221 6.91 -6.68 -15.58
C LEU A 221 6.97 -8.13 -15.10
N GLN A 222 5.81 -8.76 -14.84
CA GLN A 222 5.76 -10.14 -14.34
C GLN A 222 6.21 -11.18 -15.37
N GLN A 223 6.18 -10.86 -16.68
CA GLN A 223 6.73 -11.74 -17.73
C GLN A 223 8.24 -12.00 -17.58
N ALA A 224 8.96 -11.15 -16.85
CA ALA A 224 10.37 -11.36 -16.56
C ALA A 224 10.64 -12.45 -15.51
N TYR A 225 9.61 -12.97 -14.84
CA TYR A 225 9.72 -13.93 -13.75
C TYR A 225 9.05 -15.28 -14.09
N PRO A 226 9.51 -16.39 -13.49
CA PRO A 226 10.61 -16.49 -12.52
C PRO A 226 12.01 -16.50 -13.15
N LYS A 227 12.12 -16.65 -14.47
CA LYS A 227 13.40 -16.74 -15.18
C LYS A 227 13.56 -15.57 -16.15
N ALA A 228 14.70 -14.90 -16.09
CA ALA A 228 15.05 -13.90 -17.07
C ALA A 228 15.34 -14.57 -18.43
N GLU A 229 14.68 -14.10 -19.48
CA GLU A 229 14.84 -14.61 -20.86
C GLU A 229 15.57 -13.60 -21.77
N THR A 230 15.69 -12.35 -21.32
CA THR A 230 16.31 -11.25 -22.06
C THR A 230 17.16 -10.38 -21.14
N GLU A 231 18.04 -9.55 -21.70
CA GLU A 231 18.80 -8.55 -20.95
C GLU A 231 17.88 -7.57 -20.19
N LEU A 232 16.71 -7.23 -20.74
CA LEU A 232 15.72 -6.40 -20.04
C LEU A 232 15.14 -7.12 -18.82
N HIS A 233 14.86 -8.43 -18.92
CA HIS A 233 14.40 -9.23 -17.78
C HIS A 233 15.48 -9.30 -16.69
N SER A 234 16.74 -9.51 -17.08
CA SER A 234 17.88 -9.49 -16.15
C SER A 234 18.05 -8.12 -15.49
N GLY A 235 17.80 -7.03 -16.24
CA GLY A 235 17.76 -5.66 -15.72
C GLY A 235 16.68 -5.50 -14.64
N LEU A 236 15.48 -6.04 -14.87
CA LEU A 236 14.41 -6.01 -13.87
C LEU A 236 14.74 -6.85 -12.63
N HIS A 237 15.34 -8.03 -12.79
CA HIS A 237 15.81 -8.84 -11.66
C HIS A 237 16.82 -8.08 -10.81
N ARG A 238 17.76 -7.37 -11.46
CA ARG A 238 18.71 -6.51 -10.75
C ARG A 238 18.01 -5.35 -10.02
N LEU A 239 17.04 -4.70 -10.65
CA LEU A 239 16.27 -3.60 -10.06
C LEU A 239 15.51 -4.06 -8.80
N LEU A 240 14.74 -5.14 -8.91
CA LEU A 240 13.85 -5.63 -7.86
C LEU A 240 14.54 -6.52 -6.82
N GLY A 241 15.80 -6.89 -7.04
CA GLY A 241 16.64 -7.65 -6.12
C GLY A 241 17.80 -6.80 -5.56
N PRO A 242 19.05 -6.96 -6.05
CA PRO A 242 20.22 -6.30 -5.48
C PRO A 242 20.12 -4.76 -5.35
N GLU A 243 19.58 -4.05 -6.35
CA GLU A 243 19.44 -2.59 -6.26
C GLU A 243 18.37 -2.19 -5.24
N ASN A 244 17.25 -2.93 -5.20
CA ASN A 244 16.25 -2.76 -4.15
C ASN A 244 16.86 -2.92 -2.76
N HIS A 245 17.68 -3.95 -2.53
CA HIS A 245 18.34 -4.17 -1.24
C HIS A 245 19.27 -3.02 -0.87
N ARG A 246 20.06 -2.53 -1.82
CA ARG A 246 20.98 -1.42 -1.61
C ARG A 246 20.23 -0.13 -1.25
N VAL A 247 19.22 0.23 -2.04
CA VAL A 247 18.42 1.44 -1.84
C VAL A 247 17.64 1.36 -0.52
N THR A 248 17.00 0.22 -0.24
CA THR A 248 16.24 0.05 1.02
C THR A 248 17.17 0.08 2.23
N ALA A 249 18.33 -0.57 2.20
CA ALA A 249 19.30 -0.49 3.29
C ALA A 249 19.76 0.95 3.55
N ALA A 250 20.11 1.70 2.51
CA ALA A 250 20.48 3.11 2.63
C ALA A 250 19.32 3.98 3.15
N ALA A 251 18.09 3.70 2.73
CA ALA A 251 16.89 4.39 3.21
C ALA A 251 16.64 4.13 4.70
N LEU A 252 16.84 2.89 5.16
CA LEU A 252 16.76 2.54 6.59
C LEU A 252 17.75 3.36 7.43
N GLU A 253 19.01 3.43 7.00
CA GLU A 253 20.02 4.24 7.68
C GLU A 253 19.67 5.73 7.68
N ALA A 254 19.16 6.26 6.56
CA ALA A 254 18.74 7.64 6.45
C ALA A 254 17.57 7.96 7.40
N MET A 255 16.54 7.09 7.45
CA MET A 255 15.41 7.23 8.36
C MET A 255 15.82 7.18 9.84
N GLN A 256 16.74 6.28 10.19
CA GLN A 256 17.27 6.15 11.56
C GLN A 256 18.08 7.37 11.98
N ARG A 257 18.81 8.02 11.06
CA ARG A 257 19.60 9.24 11.33
C ARG A 257 18.78 10.53 11.21
N GLY A 258 17.56 10.47 10.69
CA GLY A 258 16.76 11.65 10.37
C GLY A 258 17.27 12.44 9.17
N ASP A 259 18.00 11.78 8.26
CA ASP A 259 18.56 12.36 7.05
C ASP A 259 17.52 12.39 5.92
N ALA A 260 16.58 13.34 6.01
CA ALA A 260 15.52 13.51 5.02
C ALA A 260 16.07 13.89 3.63
N GLU A 261 17.17 14.64 3.57
CA GLU A 261 17.84 15.00 2.32
C GLU A 261 18.43 13.75 1.63
N GLY A 262 19.14 12.90 2.37
CA GLY A 262 19.63 11.62 1.89
C GLY A 262 18.50 10.70 1.43
N LEU A 263 17.39 10.68 2.16
CA LEU A 263 16.19 9.92 1.75
C LEU A 263 15.61 10.45 0.42
N GLY A 264 15.57 11.77 0.23
CA GLY A 264 15.14 12.39 -1.01
C GLY A 264 16.04 12.04 -2.20
N ARG A 265 17.36 12.08 -2.02
CA ARG A 265 18.31 11.61 -3.06
C ARG A 265 18.07 10.15 -3.44
N LEU A 266 17.80 9.28 -2.47
CA LEU A 266 17.46 7.87 -2.73
C LEU A 266 16.14 7.72 -3.50
N MET A 267 15.15 8.60 -3.29
CA MET A 267 13.91 8.57 -4.09
C MET A 267 14.18 8.86 -5.56
N VAL A 268 15.01 9.86 -5.85
CA VAL A 268 15.41 10.22 -7.22
C VAL A 268 16.18 9.06 -7.85
N GLU A 269 17.16 8.51 -7.14
CA GLU A 269 17.95 7.36 -7.61
C GLU A 269 17.06 6.14 -7.89
N ALA A 270 16.09 5.84 -7.00
CA ALA A 270 15.15 4.75 -7.20
C ALA A 270 14.28 4.96 -8.45
N GLN A 271 13.90 6.21 -8.75
CA GLN A 271 13.16 6.53 -9.97
C GLN A 271 14.03 6.33 -11.21
N GLU A 272 15.25 6.85 -11.23
CA GLU A 272 16.19 6.71 -12.36
C GLU A 272 16.50 5.23 -12.66
N LEU A 273 16.69 4.42 -11.62
CA LEU A 273 16.85 2.98 -11.74
C LEU A 273 15.61 2.32 -12.32
N PHE A 274 14.41 2.72 -11.88
CA PHE A 274 13.16 2.20 -12.44
C PHE A 274 12.99 2.57 -13.91
N ASP A 275 13.21 3.82 -14.27
CA ASP A 275 13.07 4.32 -15.64
C ASP A 275 14.03 3.60 -16.60
N SER A 276 15.26 3.35 -16.16
CA SER A 276 16.27 2.69 -16.98
C SER A 276 16.10 1.17 -17.09
N LEU A 277 15.69 0.50 -16.01
CA LEU A 277 15.67 -0.98 -15.95
C LEU A 277 14.28 -1.58 -16.17
N ALA A 278 13.21 -0.89 -15.75
CA ALA A 278 11.83 -1.34 -15.91
C ALA A 278 11.08 -0.59 -17.01
N GLY A 279 11.38 0.70 -17.22
CA GLY A 279 10.74 1.54 -18.24
C GLY A 279 10.64 0.90 -19.63
N PRO A 280 11.73 0.32 -20.18
CA PRO A 280 11.71 -0.30 -21.52
C PRO A 280 10.82 -1.54 -21.66
N LEU A 281 10.37 -2.16 -20.56
CA LEU A 281 9.52 -3.35 -20.61
C LEU A 281 8.07 -3.04 -20.95
N CYS A 282 7.62 -1.80 -20.71
CA CYS A 282 6.25 -1.36 -21.03
C CYS A 282 6.27 0.13 -21.41
N PRO A 283 6.93 0.51 -22.52
CA PRO A 283 7.18 1.90 -22.88
C PRO A 283 5.88 2.70 -23.04
N GLU A 284 4.79 2.07 -23.49
CA GLU A 284 3.49 2.69 -23.66
C GLU A 284 2.81 3.13 -22.35
N GLN A 285 3.28 2.63 -21.20
CA GLN A 285 2.79 3.02 -19.87
C GLN A 285 3.87 3.67 -18.98
N LEU A 286 5.13 3.23 -19.12
CA LEU A 286 6.22 3.60 -18.22
C LEU A 286 7.12 4.71 -18.77
N THR A 287 6.93 5.17 -20.01
CA THR A 287 7.54 6.44 -20.47
C THR A 287 7.01 7.63 -19.67
N ALA A 288 5.77 7.52 -19.17
CA ALA A 288 5.17 8.39 -18.15
C ALA A 288 5.49 9.90 -18.26
N PRO A 289 5.19 10.56 -19.39
CA PRO A 289 5.57 11.95 -19.62
C PRO A 289 4.97 12.93 -18.61
N VAL A 290 3.78 12.65 -18.05
CA VAL A 290 3.15 13.50 -17.04
C VAL A 290 3.86 13.35 -15.71
N LEU A 291 4.24 12.12 -15.32
CA LEU A 291 5.07 11.86 -14.16
C LEU A 291 6.38 12.65 -14.26
N HIS A 292 7.16 12.48 -15.33
CA HIS A 292 8.46 13.15 -15.46
C HIS A 292 8.35 14.67 -15.56
N LYS A 293 7.25 15.21 -16.12
CA LYS A 293 6.96 16.64 -16.07
C LYS A 293 6.86 17.13 -14.62
N VAL A 294 6.21 16.40 -13.73
CA VAL A 294 6.09 16.77 -12.30
C VAL A 294 7.43 16.61 -11.59
N LEU A 295 8.10 15.46 -11.77
CA LEU A 295 9.36 15.18 -11.07
C LEU A 295 10.45 16.22 -11.38
N SER A 296 10.47 16.74 -12.61
CA SER A 296 11.42 17.77 -13.07
C SER A 296 10.86 19.21 -13.02
N TYR A 297 9.68 19.42 -12.43
CA TYR A 297 8.99 20.71 -12.51
C TYR A 297 9.79 21.80 -11.76
N PRO A 298 10.30 22.85 -12.44
CA PRO A 298 11.27 23.77 -11.83
C PRO A 298 10.77 24.49 -10.58
N ALA A 299 9.50 24.86 -10.55
CA ALA A 299 8.92 25.67 -9.47
C ALA A 299 8.88 24.96 -8.10
N ILE A 300 9.05 23.64 -8.07
CA ILE A 300 9.04 22.86 -6.82
C ILE A 300 10.42 22.31 -6.43
N GLN A 301 11.44 22.42 -7.28
CA GLN A 301 12.74 21.76 -7.03
C GLN A 301 13.42 22.28 -5.76
N ASP A 302 13.29 23.59 -5.49
CA ASP A 302 13.84 24.19 -4.26
C ASP A 302 13.02 23.87 -3.00
N LEU A 303 11.85 23.26 -3.15
CA LEU A 303 10.91 22.94 -2.06
C LEU A 303 10.99 21.47 -1.61
N ILE A 304 11.66 20.62 -2.39
CA ILE A 304 11.73 19.18 -2.17
C ILE A 304 13.17 18.70 -1.98
N TRP A 305 13.32 17.59 -1.27
CA TRP A 305 14.55 16.80 -1.20
C TRP A 305 14.64 15.75 -2.32
N GLY A 306 13.50 15.28 -2.81
CA GLY A 306 13.41 14.30 -3.89
C GLY A 306 11.99 13.83 -4.15
N CYS A 307 11.80 13.06 -5.22
CA CYS A 307 10.50 12.59 -5.67
C CYS A 307 10.61 11.33 -6.53
N LYS A 308 9.50 10.58 -6.64
CA LYS A 308 9.37 9.38 -7.48
C LYS A 308 7.89 9.06 -7.75
N GLY A 309 7.61 8.17 -8.70
CA GLY A 309 6.28 7.58 -8.87
C GLY A 309 5.95 6.55 -7.78
N VAL A 310 4.66 6.23 -7.65
CA VAL A 310 4.11 5.36 -6.59
C VAL A 310 3.35 4.18 -7.18
N GLY A 311 3.36 3.05 -6.47
CA GLY A 311 2.59 1.87 -6.81
C GLY A 311 3.12 1.24 -8.09
N SER A 312 2.27 1.09 -9.10
CA SER A 312 2.69 0.51 -10.38
C SER A 312 3.45 1.49 -11.30
N GLN A 313 3.90 2.65 -10.79
CA GLN A 313 4.55 3.70 -11.59
C GLN A 313 3.62 4.28 -12.66
N GLY A 314 4.16 4.81 -13.77
CA GLY A 314 3.39 5.43 -14.85
C GLY A 314 2.76 6.77 -14.49
N ASP A 315 1.89 7.28 -15.36
CA ASP A 315 1.19 8.57 -15.22
C ASP A 315 0.04 8.56 -14.18
N GLY A 316 0.15 7.75 -13.12
CA GLY A 316 -0.86 7.62 -12.08
C GLY A 316 -0.65 8.59 -10.91
N THR A 317 0.40 8.34 -10.11
CA THR A 317 0.62 9.06 -8.85
C THR A 317 2.10 9.25 -8.60
N ALA A 318 2.48 10.44 -8.17
CA ALA A 318 3.82 10.76 -7.69
C ALA A 318 3.83 10.95 -6.16
N GLN A 319 4.99 10.74 -5.54
CA GLN A 319 5.30 11.17 -4.18
C GLN A 319 6.49 12.12 -4.19
N LEU A 320 6.42 13.16 -3.37
CA LEU A 320 7.46 14.16 -3.21
C LEU A 320 7.79 14.31 -1.73
N LEU A 321 9.07 14.31 -1.38
CA LEU A 321 9.55 14.56 -0.03
C LEU A 321 9.93 16.04 0.08
N CYS A 322 9.12 16.83 0.78
CA CYS A 322 9.29 18.26 0.99
C CYS A 322 10.32 18.55 2.08
N LYS A 323 10.93 19.75 2.02
CA LYS A 323 11.93 20.19 3.01
C LYS A 323 11.35 20.45 4.40
N GLY A 324 10.07 20.78 4.44
CA GLY A 324 9.35 21.11 5.66
C GLY A 324 7.84 21.23 5.41
N PRO A 325 7.06 21.58 6.45
CA PRO A 325 5.61 21.74 6.35
C PRO A 325 5.19 22.97 5.53
N GLU A 326 5.99 24.04 5.53
CA GLU A 326 5.73 25.23 4.71
C GLU A 326 5.93 24.93 3.23
N GLU A 327 7.04 24.26 2.89
CA GLU A 327 7.33 23.81 1.53
C GLU A 327 6.31 22.78 1.04
N GLN A 328 5.81 21.91 1.93
CA GLN A 328 4.72 20.98 1.61
C GLN A 328 3.45 21.71 1.15
N ALA A 329 3.06 22.78 1.86
CA ALA A 329 1.91 23.59 1.47
C ALA A 329 2.15 24.32 0.14
N GLN A 330 3.34 24.88 -0.06
CA GLN A 330 3.72 25.56 -1.31
C GLN A 330 3.74 24.60 -2.51
N VAL A 331 4.26 23.37 -2.35
CA VAL A 331 4.22 22.34 -3.40
C VAL A 331 2.78 22.03 -3.80
N CYS A 332 1.89 21.83 -2.82
CA CYS A 332 0.46 21.62 -3.12
C CYS A 332 -0.15 22.81 -3.89
N GLU A 333 0.13 24.04 -3.47
CA GLU A 333 -0.37 25.25 -4.13
C GLU A 333 0.12 25.36 -5.58
N VAL A 334 1.43 25.19 -5.80
CA VAL A 334 2.06 25.26 -7.13
C VAL A 334 1.47 24.19 -8.05
N LEU A 335 1.42 22.93 -7.61
CA LEU A 335 0.94 21.83 -8.46
C LEU A 335 -0.57 21.91 -8.75
N THR A 336 -1.37 22.39 -7.79
CA THR A 336 -2.81 22.57 -8.01
C THR A 336 -3.09 23.78 -8.90
N SER A 337 -2.43 24.93 -8.69
CA SER A 337 -2.71 26.15 -9.45
C SER A 337 -2.09 26.14 -10.86
N GLU A 338 -0.87 25.64 -11.02
CA GLU A 338 -0.14 25.70 -12.29
C GLU A 338 -0.35 24.44 -13.15
N LEU A 339 -0.53 23.27 -12.53
CA LEU A 339 -0.69 21.99 -13.23
C LEU A 339 -2.08 21.35 -13.08
N GLY A 340 -2.97 21.93 -12.26
CA GLY A 340 -4.34 21.43 -12.08
C GLY A 340 -4.43 20.08 -11.36
N MET A 341 -3.37 19.65 -10.67
CA MET A 341 -3.27 18.33 -10.03
C MET A 341 -3.86 18.33 -8.63
N ASP A 342 -4.37 17.18 -8.19
CA ASP A 342 -4.86 17.02 -6.81
C ASP A 342 -3.70 16.54 -5.93
N CYS A 343 -3.49 17.26 -4.83
CA CYS A 343 -2.42 16.98 -3.89
C CYS A 343 -2.97 16.51 -2.54
N MET A 344 -2.36 15.49 -1.96
CA MET A 344 -2.64 14.99 -0.63
C MET A 344 -1.37 15.13 0.23
N PRO A 345 -1.27 16.15 1.10
CA PRO A 345 -0.13 16.29 2.00
C PRO A 345 -0.19 15.18 3.05
N LEU A 346 0.93 14.52 3.31
CA LEU A 346 1.08 13.45 4.30
C LEU A 346 2.25 13.79 5.24
N THR A 347 2.03 13.77 6.54
CA THR A 347 3.14 13.89 7.51
C THR A 347 3.31 12.60 8.30
N VAL A 348 4.47 11.94 8.11
CA VAL A 348 4.86 10.80 8.93
C VAL A 348 5.61 11.33 10.15
N LYS A 349 5.05 11.11 11.34
CA LYS A 349 5.64 11.57 12.59
C LYS A 349 6.84 10.69 12.98
N PRO A 350 7.87 11.25 13.64
CA PRO A 350 8.93 10.44 14.24
C PRO A 350 8.34 9.35 15.11
N THR A 351 8.91 8.15 15.06
CA THR A 351 8.59 7.13 16.03
C THR A 351 9.41 7.40 17.28
N ALA A 352 8.77 7.38 18.45
CA ALA A 352 9.52 7.46 19.70
C ALA A 352 10.51 6.29 19.69
N GLY A 353 11.82 6.60 19.73
CA GLY A 353 12.87 5.60 19.69
C GLY A 353 12.58 4.53 20.74
N GLY A 354 12.21 3.34 20.27
CA GLY A 354 12.10 2.18 21.14
C GLY A 354 13.52 1.81 21.55
N ALA A 355 13.89 2.22 22.76
CA ALA A 355 14.97 1.57 23.50
C ALA A 355 14.50 0.18 23.93
#